data_AF-A0A370GI62-F1
#
_entry.id   AF-A0A370GI62-F1
#
_cell.length_a   1.000
_cell.length_b   1.000
_cell.length_c   1.000
_cell.angle_alpha   90.00
_cell.angle_beta   90.00
_cell.angle_gamma   90.00
#
_symmetry.space_group_name_H-M   'P 1'
#
loop_
_entity.id
_entity.type
_entity.pdbx_description
1 polymer ?
#
loop_
_entity_poly.entity_id
_entity_poly.type
_entity_poly.pdbx_seq_one_letter_code
_entity_poly.pdbx_strand_id
1 'polypeptide(L)' 'MRAHGKNPYHVCASCIHFEASKVNGHMKYYCKRLGYETKPDYVFNCWDPKKKVKDLMIKRSKEAEL' A
#
# COMPACT_ATOMS: atom_id res chain seq x y z
N MET A 1 -19.55 -15.53 8.52
CA MET A 1 -19.25 -15.28 7.10
C MET A 1 -17.85 -14.65 7.02
N ARG A 2 -16.80 -15.40 6.68
CA ARG A 2 -15.43 -14.86 6.56
C ARG A 2 -15.32 -14.21 5.18
N ALA A 3 -15.14 -12.88 5.15
CA ALA A 3 -15.06 -12.10 3.93
C ALA A 3 -13.84 -12.52 3.09
N HIS A 4 -14.09 -13.24 2.00
CA HIS A 4 -13.11 -13.46 0.94
C HIS A 4 -12.78 -12.13 0.26
N GLY A 5 -11.49 -11.85 0.07
CA GLY A 5 -11.03 -11.26 -1.19
C GLY A 5 -10.56 -9.80 -1.21
N LYS A 6 -10.54 -9.05 -0.10
CA LYS A 6 -9.84 -7.75 -0.07
C LYS A 6 -8.61 -7.86 0.81
N ASN A 7 -7.45 -8.01 0.18
CA ASN A 7 -6.17 -7.82 0.85
C ASN A 7 -6.17 -6.39 1.43
N PRO A 8 -6.26 -6.20 2.76
CA PRO A 8 -6.34 -4.86 3.35
C PRO A 8 -5.07 -4.05 3.12
N TYR A 9 -4.01 -4.70 2.66
CA TYR A 9 -2.76 -4.07 2.28
C TYR A 9 -2.75 -3.57 0.84
N HIS A 10 -3.72 -3.91 -0.01
CA HIS A 10 -3.76 -3.50 -1.43
C HIS A 10 -4.21 -2.04 -1.58
N VAL A 11 -3.36 -1.12 -1.16
CA VAL A 11 -3.56 0.34 -1.23
C VAL A 11 -2.29 1.02 -1.69
N CYS A 12 -2.39 2.24 -2.24
CA CYS A 12 -1.27 2.97 -2.81
C CYS A 12 -0.20 3.24 -1.75
N ALA A 13 -0.59 3.58 -0.52
CA ALA A 13 0.35 3.84 0.59
C ALA A 13 1.36 2.70 0.85
N SER A 14 0.94 1.46 0.59
CA SER A 14 1.76 0.26 0.80
C SER A 14 2.59 -0.12 -0.44
N CYS A 15 2.37 0.54 -1.57
CA CYS A 15 3.06 0.31 -2.84
C CYS A 15 4.51 0.83 -2.81
N ILE A 16 5.45 0.14 -3.43
CA ILE A 16 6.86 0.59 -3.58
C ILE A 16 6.99 1.96 -4.25
N HIS A 17 6.05 2.31 -5.13
CA HIS A 17 6.09 3.55 -5.91
C HIS A 17 5.48 4.75 -5.17
N PHE A 18 4.92 4.56 -3.98
CA PHE A 18 4.31 5.62 -3.20
C PHE A 18 5.35 6.48 -2.49
N GLU A 19 5.33 7.77 -2.80
CA GLU A 19 6.14 8.80 -2.18
C GLU A 19 5.25 9.77 -1.39
N ALA A 20 5.68 10.08 -0.17
CA ALA A 20 5.07 11.08 0.68
C ALA A 20 6.09 12.20 0.92
N SER A 21 5.73 13.41 0.52
CA SER A 21 6.62 14.58 0.58
C SER A 21 5.88 15.73 1.27
N LYS A 22 6.53 16.36 2.25
CA LYS A 22 5.99 17.54 2.92
C LYS A 22 6.38 18.78 2.13
N VAL A 23 5.41 19.46 1.53
CA VAL A 23 5.60 20.65 0.69
C VAL A 23 4.80 21.80 1.27
N ASN A 24 5.46 22.92 1.58
CA ASN A 24 4.83 24.12 2.17
C ASN A 24 3.98 23.83 3.42
N GLY A 25 4.41 22.88 4.26
CA GLY A 25 3.67 22.48 5.46
C GLY A 25 2.57 21.43 5.23
N HIS A 26 2.21 21.14 3.99
CA HIS A 26 1.19 20.15 3.63
C HIS A 26 1.82 18.83 3.19
N MET A 27 1.17 17.71 3.53
CA MET A 27 1.55 16.40 3.01
C MET A 27 1.03 16.26 1.58
N LYS A 28 1.94 16.02 0.64
CA LYS A 28 1.61 15.62 -0.73
C LYS A 28 2.05 14.17 -0.94
N TYR A 29 1.25 13.45 -1.73
CA TYR A 29 1.52 12.07 -2.04
C TYR A 29 1.62 11.92 -3.55
N TYR A 30 2.66 11.25 -4.03
CA TYR A 30 2.89 11.07 -5.45
C TYR A 30 3.18 9.60 -5.77
N CYS A 31 2.74 9.17 -6.95
CA CYS A 31 3.11 7.88 -7.49
C CYS A 31 4.30 8.05 -8.42
N LYS A 32 5.48 7.55 -8.03
CA LYS A 32 6.70 7.63 -8.87
C LYS A 32 6.54 6.95 -10.22
N ARG A 33 5.74 5.89 -10.28
CA ARG A 33 5.49 5.13 -11.52
C ARG A 33 4.66 5.92 -12.52
N LEU A 34 3.65 6.63 -12.06
CA LEU A 34 2.67 7.29 -12.92
C LEU A 34 2.91 8.80 -13.06
N GLY A 35 3.75 9.38 -12.19
CA GLY A 35 4.14 10.79 -12.26
C GLY A 35 3.07 11.78 -11.78
N TYR A 36 2.01 11.32 -11.10
CA TYR A 36 0.91 12.16 -10.64
C TYR A 36 0.64 12.06 -9.14
N GLU A 37 -0.09 13.06 -8.64
CA GLU A 37 -0.52 13.14 -7.23
C GLU A 37 -1.54 12.03 -6.92
N THR A 38 -1.24 11.21 -5.93
CA THR A 38 -2.05 10.06 -5.53
C THR A 38 -2.63 10.26 -4.13
N LYS A 39 -3.48 9.34 -3.67
CA LYS A 39 -3.93 9.28 -2.29
C LYS A 39 -3.56 7.94 -1.66
N PRO A 40 -3.30 7.89 -0.34
CA PRO A 40 -2.85 6.68 0.33
C PRO A 40 -3.87 5.53 0.26
N ASP A 41 -5.16 5.84 0.21
CA ASP A 41 -6.29 4.90 0.15
C ASP A 41 -6.59 4.34 -1.26
N TYR A 42 -5.97 4.90 -2.31
CA TYR A 42 -6.25 4.47 -3.68
C TYR A 42 -5.79 3.04 -3.95
N VAL A 43 -6.56 2.31 -4.74
CA VAL A 43 -6.25 0.94 -5.12
C VAL A 43 -5.94 0.92 -6.61
N PHE A 44 -4.69 0.59 -6.95
CA PHE A 44 -4.27 0.45 -8.34
C PHE A 44 -4.04 -1.02 -8.67
N ASN A 45 -4.43 -1.44 -9.88
CA ASN A 45 -4.09 -2.78 -10.41
C ASN A 45 -2.57 -2.99 -10.52
N CYS A 46 -1.84 -1.88 -10.60
CA CYS A 46 -0.41 -1.82 -10.79
C CYS A 46 0.39 -1.93 -9.46
N TRP A 47 -0.30 -2.24 -8.37
CA TRP A 47 0.22 -2.30 -7.01
C TRP A 47 1.30 -3.37 -6.81
N ASP A 48 2.45 -2.94 -6.28
CA ASP A 48 3.51 -3.83 -5.83
C ASP A 48 3.89 -3.46 -4.38
N PRO A 49 3.65 -4.33 -3.38
CA PRO A 49 3.86 -4.00 -1.99
C PRO A 49 5.35 -3.80 -1.62
N LYS A 50 5.60 -2.84 -0.73
CA LYS A 50 6.91 -2.66 -0.08
C LYS A 50 7.34 -3.94 0.61
N LYS A 51 8.65 -4.19 0.67
CA LYS A 51 9.21 -5.37 1.37
C LYS A 51 8.63 -5.54 2.78
N LYS A 52 8.58 -4.45 3.56
CA LYS A 52 7.98 -4.45 4.91
C LYS A 52 6.52 -4.91 4.93
N VAL A 53 5.74 -4.55 3.90
CA VAL A 53 4.33 -4.95 3.76
C VAL A 53 4.24 -6.43 3.39
N LYS A 54 5.10 -6.92 2.48
CA LYS A 54 5.24 -8.36 2.16
C LYS A 54 5.57 -9.17 3.41
N ASP A 55 6.53 -8.71 4.21
CA ASP A 55 6.92 -9.36 5.47
C ASP A 55 5.74 -9.41 6.48
N LEU A 56 4.96 -8.33 6.60
CA LEU A 56 3.76 -8.27 7.44
C LEU A 56 2.64 -9.22 6.95
N MET A 57 2.45 -9.31 5.64
CA MET A 57 1.48 -10.25 5.05
C MET A 57 1.86 -11.70 5.38
N ILE A 58 3.13 -12.07 5.21
CA ILE A 58 3.64 -13.41 5.53
C ILE A 58 3.47 -13.71 7.03
N LYS A 59 3.79 -12.76 7.90
CA LYS A 59 3.60 -12.93 9.35
C LYS A 59 2.14 -13.21 9.70
N ARG A 60 1.21 -12.40 9.18
CA ARG A 60 -0.23 -12.59 9.41
C ARG A 60 -0.76 -13.90 8.85
N SER A 61 -0.28 -14.34 7.69
CA SER A 61 -0.67 -15.63 7.13
C SER A 61 -0.23 -16.77 8.04
N LYS A 62 1.01 -16.77 8.54
CA LYS A 62 1.51 -17.79 9.48
C LYS A 62 0.74 -17.82 10.81
N GLU A 63 0.35 -16.66 11.32
CA GLU A 63 -0.48 -16.55 12.55
C GLU A 63 -1.93 -17.01 12.35
N ALA A 64 -2.43 -17.07 11.10
CA ALA A 64 -3.78 -17.54 10.80
C ALA A 64 -3.88 -19.06 10.57
N GLU A 65 -2.73 -19.74 10.41
CA GLU A 65 -2.63 -21.20 10.22
C GLU A 65 -2.36 -21.96 11.54
N LEU A 66 -2.18 -21.26 12.67
CA LEU A 66 -2.02 -21.80 14.02
C LEU A 66 -3.31 -21.62 14.83
#